data_AF-A0A4R1CFU5-F1
#
_entry.id   AF-A0A4R1CFU5-F1
#
_cell.length_a   1.000
_cell.length_b   1.000
_cell.length_c   1.000
_cell.angle_alpha   90.00
_cell.angle_beta   90.00
_cell.angle_gamma   90.00
#
_symmetry.space_group_name_H-M   'P 1'
#
loop_
_entity.id
_entity.type
_entity.pdbx_description
1 polymer ?
#
loop_
_entity_poly.entity_id
_entity_poly.type
_entity_poly.pdbx_seq_one_letter_code
_entity_poly.pdbx_strand_id
1 'polypeptide(L)'
;MPNSNVFTGMDGSITVAVDDAESPEGQAANAVAEAFALSPIGRASNVSVQVHSELRPFHEVGQRYATELRPGNVNITGTMGRAHINGALLRLMLGDAAAGTRPAGAFVSPSFNLSLLLENPAKPGDRSTLTVHGVKLDGWSYAMPEDDFVMEQVTFKALWISVQDATAS
;
A
#
# COMPACT_ATOMS: atom_id res chain seq x y z
N MET A 1 4.82 29.52 2.62
CA MET A 1 6.12 29.02 3.09
C MET A 1 6.42 27.76 2.28
N PRO A 2 7.61 27.61 1.65
CA PRO A 2 7.93 26.38 0.94
C PRO A 2 8.05 25.24 1.95
N ASN A 3 7.49 24.09 1.62
CA ASN A 3 7.50 22.90 2.48
C ASN A 3 8.97 22.43 2.62
N SER A 4 9.61 22.70 3.76
CA SER A 4 11.07 22.50 3.96
C SER A 4 11.45 21.08 4.37
N ASN A 5 10.47 20.17 4.48
CA ASN A 5 10.67 18.81 4.90
C ASN A 5 10.61 17.91 3.66
N VAL A 6 11.78 17.56 3.14
CA VAL A 6 11.89 16.51 2.12
C VAL A 6 12.07 15.21 2.89
N PHE A 7 11.16 14.25 2.73
CA PHE A 7 11.23 12.95 3.38
C PHE A 7 11.72 11.89 2.40
N THR A 8 12.56 10.97 2.85
CA THR A 8 12.96 9.77 2.09
C THR A 8 12.35 8.53 2.74
N GLY A 9 11.81 7.61 1.93
CA GLY A 9 11.31 6.32 2.43
C GLY A 9 12.48 5.45 2.86
N MET A 10 12.56 5.15 4.16
CA MET A 10 13.71 4.45 4.73
C MET A 10 13.52 2.94 4.77
N ASP A 11 12.31 2.47 5.08
CA ASP A 11 11.87 1.07 5.00
C ASP A 11 10.38 1.01 5.36
N GLY A 12 9.61 0.14 4.70
CA GLY A 12 8.19 -0.05 4.97
C GLY A 12 7.93 -1.25 5.88
N SER A 13 7.14 -1.08 6.94
CA SER A 13 6.63 -2.21 7.70
C SER A 13 5.22 -2.55 7.21
N ILE A 14 4.99 -3.82 6.84
CA ILE A 14 3.63 -4.29 6.58
C ILE A 14 3.05 -4.75 7.91
N THR A 15 2.14 -3.95 8.45
CA THR A 15 1.37 -4.24 9.64
C THR A 15 -0.06 -4.55 9.21
N VAL A 16 -0.50 -5.79 9.36
CA VAL A 16 -1.91 -6.11 9.14
C VAL A 16 -2.69 -5.61 10.35
N ALA A 17 -2.97 -4.30 10.34
CA ALA A 17 -4.01 -3.71 11.15
C ALA A 17 -5.30 -3.84 10.34
N VAL A 18 -6.18 -4.71 10.81
CA VAL A 18 -7.50 -4.87 10.23
C VAL A 18 -8.40 -3.83 10.88
N ASP A 19 -8.49 -2.65 10.26
CA ASP A 19 -9.37 -1.56 10.75
C ASP A 19 -10.85 -1.97 10.69
N ASP A 20 -11.20 -2.97 9.88
CA ASP A 20 -12.56 -3.49 9.70
C ASP A 20 -12.60 -5.01 9.92
N ALA A 21 -12.38 -5.43 11.18
CA ALA A 21 -12.29 -6.84 11.57
C ALA A 21 -13.62 -7.60 11.43
N GLU A 22 -14.74 -6.89 11.26
CA GLU A 22 -16.06 -7.47 11.06
C GLU A 22 -16.36 -7.75 9.58
N SER A 23 -15.67 -7.08 8.66
CA SER A 23 -15.80 -7.35 7.23
C SER A 23 -15.23 -8.72 6.82
N PRO A 24 -15.79 -9.38 5.79
CA PRO A 24 -15.22 -10.63 5.26
C PRO A 24 -13.76 -10.50 4.82
N GLU A 25 -13.38 -9.33 4.29
CA GLU A 25 -12.02 -9.03 3.83
C GLU A 25 -11.05 -8.89 5.00
N GLY A 26 -11.49 -8.26 6.09
CA GLY A 26 -10.73 -8.14 7.32
C GLY A 26 -10.59 -9.47 8.06
N GLN A 27 -11.63 -10.30 8.07
CA GLN A 27 -11.55 -11.67 8.60
C GLN A 27 -10.55 -12.53 7.82
N ALA A 28 -10.52 -12.41 6.50
CA ALA A 28 -9.53 -13.09 5.67
C ALA A 28 -8.10 -12.59 5.98
N ALA A 29 -7.91 -11.28 6.15
CA ALA A 29 -6.62 -10.70 6.55
C ALA A 29 -6.16 -11.16 7.94
N ASN A 30 -7.09 -11.23 8.91
CA ASN A 30 -6.82 -11.76 10.25
C ASN A 30 -6.45 -13.24 10.21
N ALA A 31 -7.14 -14.06 9.41
CA ALA A 31 -6.80 -15.47 9.24
C ALA A 31 -5.37 -15.65 8.68
N VAL A 32 -4.94 -14.77 7.76
CA VAL A 32 -3.53 -14.77 7.31
C VAL A 32 -2.61 -14.29 8.44
N ALA A 33 -2.95 -13.23 9.16
CA ALA A 33 -2.13 -12.76 10.28
C ALA A 33 -1.93 -13.83 11.38
N GLU A 34 -2.98 -14.53 11.75
CA GLU A 34 -2.95 -15.64 12.72
C GLU A 34 -2.15 -16.84 12.21
N ALA A 35 -2.36 -17.25 10.95
CA ALA A 35 -1.67 -18.39 10.35
C ALA A 35 -0.15 -18.20 10.26
N PHE A 36 0.32 -16.95 10.17
CA PHE A 36 1.73 -16.64 10.07
C PHE A 36 2.35 -16.08 11.36
N ALA A 37 1.57 -15.88 12.45
CA ALA A 37 2.02 -15.53 13.80
C ALA A 37 3.15 -14.48 13.89
N LEU A 38 3.21 -13.54 12.93
CA LEU A 38 4.35 -12.65 12.74
C LEU A 38 3.85 -11.21 12.78
N SER A 39 3.99 -10.58 13.93
CA SER A 39 4.13 -9.12 13.98
C SER A 39 5.61 -8.81 13.73
N PRO A 40 6.01 -8.24 12.58
CA PRO A 40 5.28 -7.92 11.34
C PRO A 40 5.31 -9.04 10.29
N ILE A 41 4.26 -9.16 9.45
CA ILE A 41 4.12 -10.22 8.40
C ILE A 41 5.26 -10.13 7.36
N GLY A 42 5.87 -8.95 7.24
CA GLY A 42 7.26 -8.84 6.82
C GLY A 42 7.64 -7.40 6.44
N ARG A 43 8.89 -7.22 6.00
CA ARG A 43 9.44 -5.91 5.60
C ARG A 43 9.25 -5.63 4.12
N ALA A 44 8.59 -4.52 3.79
CA ALA A 44 8.49 -4.04 2.41
C ALA A 44 9.67 -3.13 2.10
N SER A 45 10.45 -3.49 1.08
CA SER A 45 11.51 -2.64 0.55
C SER A 45 11.06 -2.01 -0.77
N ASN A 46 11.74 -0.93 -1.17
CA ASN A 46 11.47 -0.22 -2.43
C ASN A 46 9.98 0.14 -2.61
N VAL A 47 9.33 0.61 -1.55
CA VAL A 47 7.92 0.98 -1.61
C VAL A 47 7.76 2.32 -2.31
N SER A 48 6.93 2.36 -3.36
CA SER A 48 6.49 3.58 -4.02
C SER A 48 4.99 3.75 -3.81
N VAL A 49 4.58 4.93 -3.36
CA VAL A 49 3.16 5.30 -3.21
C VAL A 49 2.89 6.50 -4.10
N GLN A 50 1.87 6.39 -4.94
CA GLN A 50 1.40 7.45 -5.81
C GLN A 50 -0.04 7.80 -5.48
N VAL A 51 -0.29 9.08 -5.24
CA VAL A 51 -1.63 9.64 -5.06
C VAL A 51 -1.97 10.47 -6.30
N HIS A 52 -3.01 10.07 -7.01
CA HIS A 52 -3.52 10.80 -8.16
C HIS A 52 -4.89 11.39 -7.86
N SER A 53 -4.99 12.72 -7.84
CA SER A 53 -6.26 13.43 -7.72
C SER A 53 -6.74 13.84 -9.10
N GLU A 54 -7.91 13.35 -9.51
CA GLU A 54 -8.53 13.78 -10.77
C GLU A 54 -8.97 15.24 -10.66
N LEU A 55 -8.57 16.07 -11.62
CA LEU A 55 -9.03 17.45 -11.75
C LEU A 55 -9.69 17.61 -13.13
N ARG A 56 -10.94 18.07 -13.13
CA ARG A 56 -11.70 18.26 -14.37
C ARG A 56 -11.95 19.74 -14.63
N PRO A 57 -11.63 20.26 -15.83
CA PRO A 57 -11.88 21.64 -16.16
C PRO A 57 -13.37 21.87 -16.39
N PHE A 58 -13.94 22.83 -15.67
CA PHE A 58 -15.29 23.33 -15.89
C PHE A 58 -15.24 24.56 -16.79
N HIS A 59 -16.08 24.56 -17.83
CA HIS A 59 -16.21 25.66 -18.77
C HIS A 59 -17.63 26.21 -18.68
N GLU A 60 -17.74 27.50 -18.39
CA GLU A 60 -19.00 28.21 -18.54
C GLU A 60 -19.36 28.36 -20.01
N VAL A 61 -20.65 28.38 -20.30
CA VAL A 61 -21.15 28.51 -21.68
C VAL A 61 -20.63 29.79 -22.31
N GLY A 62 -19.93 29.66 -23.43
CA GLY A 62 -19.35 30.79 -24.18
C GLY A 62 -17.90 31.13 -23.83
N GLN A 63 -17.30 30.50 -22.81
CA GLN A 63 -15.89 30.69 -22.47
C GLN A 63 -15.01 29.62 -23.12
N ARG A 64 -13.83 30.04 -23.63
CA ARG A 64 -12.84 29.13 -24.23
C ARG A 64 -11.82 28.60 -23.22
N TYR A 65 -11.64 29.30 -22.10
CA TYR A 65 -10.80 28.87 -20.99
C TYR A 65 -11.67 28.29 -19.87
N ALA A 66 -11.13 27.30 -19.16
CA ALA A 66 -11.76 26.77 -17.96
C ALA A 66 -11.84 27.86 -16.88
N THR A 67 -13.02 28.03 -16.29
CA THR A 67 -13.25 29.01 -15.23
C THR A 67 -12.96 28.43 -13.85
N GLU A 68 -13.02 27.11 -13.72
CA GLU A 68 -12.83 26.38 -12.47
C GLU A 68 -12.24 24.99 -12.73
N LEU A 69 -11.44 24.47 -11.79
CA LEU A 69 -11.07 23.06 -11.72
C LEU A 69 -11.91 22.38 -10.65
N ARG A 70 -12.69 21.37 -11.05
CA ARG A 70 -13.52 20.60 -10.11
C ARG A 70 -12.78 19.35 -9.66
N PRO A 71 -12.75 19.06 -8.34
CA PRO A 71 -12.14 17.84 -7.83
C PRO A 71 -12.98 16.63 -8.23
N GLY A 72 -12.30 15.58 -8.70
CA GLY A 72 -12.85 14.26 -8.97
C GLY A 72 -12.40 13.24 -7.94
N ASN A 73 -12.25 11.99 -8.37
CA ASN A 73 -11.84 10.91 -7.49
C ASN A 73 -10.35 10.99 -7.16
N VAL A 74 -10.00 10.53 -5.96
CA VAL A 74 -8.61 10.33 -5.54
C VAL A 74 -8.29 8.85 -5.66
N ASN A 75 -7.29 8.52 -6.47
CA ASN A 75 -6.81 7.16 -6.68
C ASN A 75 -5.45 7.00 -6.01
N ILE A 76 -5.31 5.98 -5.17
CA ILE A 76 -4.05 5.66 -4.50
C ILE A 76 -3.57 4.32 -5.02
N THR A 77 -2.37 4.33 -5.60
CA THR A 77 -1.73 3.17 -6.19
C THR A 77 -0.29 3.11 -5.74
N GLY A 78 0.30 1.92 -5.66
CA GLY A 78 1.70 1.81 -5.33
C GLY A 78 2.32 0.49 -5.73
N THR A 79 3.63 0.43 -5.55
CA THR A 79 4.44 -0.76 -5.79
C THR A 79 5.28 -1.06 -4.57
N MET A 80 5.57 -2.34 -4.35
CA MET A 80 6.50 -2.81 -3.33
C MET A 80 7.45 -3.80 -3.99
N GLY A 81 8.75 -3.68 -3.72
CA GLY A 81 9.74 -4.69 -4.09
C GLY A 81 9.91 -5.71 -2.96
N ARG A 82 10.22 -6.97 -3.30
CA ARG A 82 10.77 -7.91 -2.31
C ARG A 82 11.70 -8.95 -2.95
N ALA A 83 12.70 -9.33 -2.17
CA ALA A 83 13.61 -10.44 -2.41
C ALA A 83 13.57 -11.35 -1.19
N HIS A 84 12.47 -12.09 -1.03
CA HIS A 84 12.36 -13.34 -0.26
C HIS A 84 10.90 -13.79 -0.31
N ILE A 85 10.66 -14.92 -0.98
CA ILE A 85 9.36 -15.57 -1.14
C ILE A 85 8.77 -15.83 0.25
N ASN A 86 7.82 -14.98 0.67
CA ASN A 86 7.02 -15.24 1.86
C ASN A 86 5.60 -15.58 1.42
N GLY A 87 5.22 -16.85 1.56
CA GLY A 87 3.88 -17.35 1.21
C GLY A 87 2.74 -16.62 1.90
N ALA A 88 3.03 -15.87 2.98
CA ALA A 88 2.07 -14.99 3.63
C ALA A 88 1.55 -13.89 2.71
N LEU A 89 2.41 -13.26 1.89
CA LEU A 89 1.97 -12.24 0.94
C LEU A 89 1.10 -12.84 -0.16
N LEU A 90 1.41 -14.05 -0.60
CA LEU A 90 0.66 -14.71 -1.67
C LEU A 90 -0.75 -15.06 -1.17
N ARG A 91 -0.87 -15.45 0.10
CA ARG A 91 -2.16 -15.59 0.78
C ARG A 91 -2.85 -14.27 1.05
N LEU A 92 -2.13 -13.16 1.28
CA LEU A 92 -2.75 -11.83 1.35
C LEU A 92 -3.32 -11.39 -0.01
N MET A 93 -2.74 -11.82 -1.13
CA MET A 93 -3.28 -11.52 -2.46
C MET A 93 -4.40 -12.48 -2.86
N LEU A 94 -4.19 -13.78 -2.62
CA LEU A 94 -5.01 -14.85 -3.17
C LEU A 94 -5.96 -15.51 -2.16
N GLY A 95 -5.94 -15.08 -0.90
CA GLY A 95 -6.71 -15.72 0.18
C GLY A 95 -6.47 -17.24 0.22
N ASP A 96 -7.55 -17.99 0.37
CA ASP A 96 -7.55 -19.46 0.42
C ASP A 96 -7.05 -20.12 -0.88
N ALA A 97 -7.02 -19.41 -2.01
CA ALA A 97 -6.51 -19.97 -3.27
C ALA A 97 -5.01 -20.27 -3.20
N ALA A 98 -4.26 -19.56 -2.37
CA ALA A 98 -2.84 -19.80 -2.15
C ALA A 98 -2.55 -20.98 -1.20
N ALA A 99 -3.58 -21.67 -0.68
CA ALA A 99 -3.44 -22.89 0.11
C ALA A 99 -3.33 -24.18 -0.73
N GLY A 100 -3.31 -24.07 -2.06
CA GLY A 100 -3.09 -25.20 -2.98
C GLY A 100 -4.38 -25.88 -3.49
N THR A 101 -5.54 -25.42 -3.04
CA THR A 101 -6.85 -25.86 -3.54
C THR A 101 -7.54 -24.73 -4.29
N ARG A 102 -8.03 -25.00 -5.50
CA ARG A 102 -8.83 -24.04 -6.27
C ARG A 102 -10.08 -23.65 -5.46
N PRO A 103 -10.32 -22.35 -5.21
CA PRO A 103 -11.50 -21.92 -4.46
C PRO A 103 -12.78 -22.37 -5.17
N ALA A 104 -13.70 -22.97 -4.42
CA ALA A 104 -14.99 -23.43 -4.93
C ALA A 104 -16.10 -22.36 -4.82
N GLY A 105 -15.83 -21.23 -4.16
CA GLY A 105 -16.82 -20.19 -3.83
C GLY A 105 -16.37 -18.77 -4.15
N ALA A 106 -17.08 -17.78 -3.59
CA ALA A 106 -16.76 -16.37 -3.73
C ALA A 106 -15.36 -16.07 -3.20
N PHE A 107 -14.52 -15.48 -4.05
CA PHE A 107 -13.14 -15.14 -3.72
C PHE A 107 -13.11 -13.83 -2.94
N VAL A 108 -12.66 -13.91 -1.68
CA VAL A 108 -12.46 -12.73 -0.82
C VAL A 108 -10.99 -12.34 -0.90
N SER A 109 -10.72 -11.13 -1.37
CA SER A 109 -9.36 -10.56 -1.36
C SER A 109 -9.14 -9.86 -0.02
N PRO A 110 -8.14 -10.29 0.78
CA PRO A 110 -7.80 -9.64 2.03
C PRO A 110 -7.45 -8.16 1.86
N SER A 111 -7.84 -7.34 2.83
CA SER A 111 -7.44 -5.93 2.93
C SER A 111 -6.61 -5.69 4.18
N PHE A 112 -5.59 -4.85 4.10
CA PHE A 112 -4.69 -4.57 5.22
C PHE A 112 -4.16 -3.14 5.18
N ASN A 113 -3.45 -2.73 6.24
CA ASN A 113 -2.80 -1.42 6.29
C ASN A 113 -1.29 -1.53 6.05
N LEU A 114 -0.69 -0.47 5.53
CA LEU A 114 0.75 -0.39 5.30
C LEU A 114 1.31 0.81 6.04
N SER A 115 2.21 0.58 7.00
CA SER A 115 2.86 1.65 7.76
C SER A 115 4.29 1.85 7.26
N LEU A 116 4.54 2.99 6.64
CA LEU A 116 5.82 3.39 6.08
C LEU A 116 6.49 4.41 6.99
N LEU A 117 7.76 4.16 7.32
CA LEU A 117 8.57 5.12 8.06
C LEU A 117 9.28 6.06 7.10
N LEU A 118 9.00 7.35 7.26
CA LEU A 118 9.62 8.45 6.54
C LEU A 118 10.62 9.13 7.47
N GLU A 119 11.84 9.30 7.01
CA GLU A 119 12.85 10.09 7.72
C GLU A 119 13.19 11.34 6.91
N ASN A 120 13.38 12.46 7.60
CA ASN A 120 13.80 13.71 6.99
C ASN A 120 15.33 13.76 6.85
N PRO A 121 15.92 13.56 5.66
CA PRO A 121 17.37 13.71 5.44
C PRO A 121 17.95 15.07 5.85
N ALA A 122 17.14 16.14 5.85
CA ALA A 122 17.60 17.47 6.28
C ALA A 122 17.65 17.61 7.81
N LYS A 123 16.99 16.72 8.56
CA LYS A 123 16.96 16.68 10.03
C LYS A 123 16.93 15.24 10.52
N PRO A 124 18.10 14.57 10.59
CA PRO A 124 18.19 13.21 11.12
C PRO A 124 17.57 13.12 12.52
N GLY A 125 16.66 12.17 12.71
CA GLY A 125 15.86 12.00 13.95
C GLY A 125 14.41 12.50 13.86
N ASP A 126 14.09 13.40 12.93
CA ASP A 126 12.70 13.76 12.63
C ASP A 126 12.07 12.67 11.75
N ARG A 127 11.09 11.97 12.33
CA ARG A 127 10.41 10.83 11.69
C ARG A 127 8.92 11.10 11.53
N SER A 128 8.38 10.67 10.41
CA SER A 128 6.95 10.66 10.14
C SER A 128 6.50 9.26 9.77
N THR A 129 5.32 8.86 10.20
CA THR A 129 4.70 7.58 9.83
C THR A 129 3.61 7.85 8.81
N LEU A 130 3.77 7.32 7.60
CA LEU A 130 2.74 7.32 6.56
C LEU A 130 1.98 6.00 6.64
N THR A 131 0.69 6.04 6.96
CA THR A 131 -0.18 4.86 6.97
C THR A 131 -1.07 4.87 5.74
N VAL A 132 -1.01 3.81 4.95
CA VAL A 132 -1.87 3.57 3.79
C VAL A 132 -2.95 2.58 4.23
N HIS A 133 -4.22 2.98 4.13
CA HIS A 133 -5.34 2.22 4.67
C HIS A 133 -6.12 1.47 3.59
N GLY A 134 -6.59 0.27 3.94
CA GLY A 134 -7.41 -0.56 3.06
C GLY A 134 -6.67 -0.99 1.78
N VAL A 135 -5.40 -1.34 1.93
CA VAL A 135 -4.53 -1.82 0.86
C VAL A 135 -5.03 -3.17 0.37
N LYS A 136 -5.15 -3.30 -0.95
CA LYS A 136 -5.36 -4.57 -1.65
C LYS A 136 -4.29 -4.75 -2.70
N LEU A 137 -3.74 -5.95 -2.78
CA LEU A 137 -2.78 -6.32 -3.81
C LEU A 137 -3.54 -6.60 -5.11
N ASP A 138 -3.15 -5.94 -6.20
CA ASP A 138 -3.79 -6.10 -7.51
C ASP A 138 -2.89 -6.77 -8.55
N GLY A 139 -1.60 -6.96 -8.25
CA GLY A 139 -0.66 -7.63 -9.14
C GLY A 139 0.56 -8.17 -8.40
N TRP A 140 1.08 -9.28 -8.94
CA TRP A 140 2.33 -9.88 -8.53
C TRP A 140 3.08 -10.35 -9.76
N SER A 141 4.32 -9.89 -9.93
CA SER A 141 5.27 -10.43 -10.90
C SER A 141 6.54 -10.98 -10.23
N TYR A 142 7.07 -12.05 -10.81
CA TYR A 142 8.34 -12.66 -10.42
C TYR A 142 9.25 -12.73 -11.65
N ALA A 143 10.49 -12.30 -11.50
CA ALA A 143 11.56 -12.60 -12.45
C ALA A 143 12.43 -13.70 -11.85
N MET A 144 12.53 -14.85 -12.55
CA MET A 144 13.35 -16.00 -12.15
C MET A 144 14.45 -16.24 -13.19
N PRO A 145 15.51 -15.43 -13.18
CA PRO A 145 16.68 -15.66 -14.01
C PRO A 145 17.44 -16.92 -13.58
N GLU A 146 18.12 -17.58 -14.51
CA GLU A 146 18.86 -18.83 -14.25
C GLU A 146 20.09 -18.60 -13.35
N ASP A 147 20.75 -17.45 -13.51
CA ASP A 147 22.05 -17.13 -12.89
C ASP A 147 22.00 -15.94 -11.91
N ASP A 148 20.81 -15.46 -11.51
CA ASP A 148 20.67 -14.26 -10.68
C ASP A 148 19.53 -14.42 -9.65
N PHE A 149 19.39 -13.43 -8.77
CA PHE A 149 18.39 -13.43 -7.71
C PHE A 149 16.96 -13.30 -8.27
N VAL A 150 16.04 -14.01 -7.62
CA VAL A 150 14.61 -13.85 -7.90
C VAL A 150 14.16 -12.48 -7.43
N MET A 151 13.63 -11.69 -8.36
CA MET A 151 13.09 -10.36 -8.07
C MET A 151 11.57 -10.42 -8.08
N GLU A 152 10.96 -10.02 -6.95
CA GLU A 152 9.50 -9.92 -6.82
C GLU A 152 9.07 -8.46 -6.85
N GLN A 153 7.99 -8.20 -7.58
CA GLN A 153 7.32 -6.93 -7.56
C GLN A 153 5.83 -7.15 -7.34
N VAL A 154 5.29 -6.39 -6.37
CA VAL A 154 3.88 -6.40 -6.03
C VAL A 154 3.31 -5.02 -6.29
N THR A 155 2.13 -4.96 -6.90
CA THR A 155 1.35 -3.73 -7.07
C THR A 155 0.14 -3.74 -6.16
N PHE A 156 -0.27 -2.57 -5.70
CA PHE A 156 -1.40 -2.43 -4.80
C PHE A 156 -2.21 -1.17 -5.06
N LYS A 157 -3.46 -1.20 -4.60
CA LYS A 157 -4.37 -0.06 -4.50
C LYS A 157 -4.81 0.14 -3.07
N ALA A 158 -5.18 1.36 -2.71
CA ALA A 158 -5.63 1.67 -1.36
C ALA A 158 -6.81 2.63 -1.36
N LEU A 159 -7.49 2.73 -0.21
CA LEU A 159 -8.66 3.58 -0.04
C LEU A 159 -8.28 5.02 0.31
N TRP A 160 -7.36 5.20 1.27
CA TRP A 160 -6.92 6.51 1.73
C TRP A 160 -5.55 6.42 2.42
N ILE A 161 -4.92 7.57 2.68
CA ILE A 161 -3.64 7.67 3.39
C ILE A 161 -3.74 8.66 4.55
N SER A 162 -2.95 8.41 5.61
CA SER A 162 -2.75 9.33 6.73
C SER A 162 -1.27 9.51 7.03
N VAL A 163 -0.88 10.68 7.51
CA VAL A 163 0.49 10.96 7.95
C VAL A 163 0.45 11.41 9.41
N GLN A 164 1.30 10.80 10.23
CA GLN A 164 1.53 11.19 11.61
C GLN A 164 2.99 11.62 11.76
N ASP A 165 3.21 12.89 12.08
CA ASP A 165 4.55 13.41 12.36
C ASP A 165 4.89 13.12 13.83
N ALA A 166 6.04 12.48 14.08
CA ALA A 166 6.60 12.49 15.41
C ALA A 166 7.26 13.86 15.61
N THR A 167 6.52 14.81 16.17
CA THR A 167 7.11 16.09 16.60
C THR A 167 8.21 15.80 17.61
N ALA A 168 9.47 16.01 17.22
CA ALA A 168 10.55 16.19 18.18
C ALA A 168 10.18 17.37 19.10
N SER A 169 10.08 17.09 20.39
CA SER A 169 9.95 18.08 21.45
C SER A 169 11.23 18.86 21.62
#